data_AF-A0A165S974-F1
#
_entry.id   AF-A0A165S974-F1
#
_cell.length_a   1.000
_cell.length_b   1.000
_cell.length_c   1.000
_cell.angle_alpha   90.00
_cell.angle_beta   90.00
_cell.angle_gamma   90.00
#
_symmetry.space_group_name_H-M   'P 1'
#
loop_
_entity.id
_entity.type
_entity.pdbx_description
1 polymer ?
#
loop_
_entity_poly.entity_id
_entity_poly.type
_entity_poly.pdbx_seq_one_letter_code
_entity_poly.pdbx_strand_id
1 'polypeptide(L)'
;MSTDIRLSLPPPPYSVADHRTQQLKDCFASLVNEQFQIQRLFDTVAERLQTIPQIGSHHPLAEEWTTLRQLHRKTYRDSQEQASRCADFLSHFLEVVIPLTASDIPILEKQTLTKQFIEDVGRYRLEAQQCSEQFDNLKTRIESFRIKCGLQTARAPQGFWSKVKDFCVAIGQAIDRLLSHIVNLFRRSLRYVHVEIGERNTSGHLSMDIFFDEYSQLPEEYEMRPQGATAEIDAAARTLESKLGGFEDAWDAVRKSCDTLRTRLALADTVTGSLPYYESCLTNARRQYMALRECMTAYAQGRTPNF
;
A
#
# COMPACT_ATOMS: atom_id res chain seq x y z
N MET A 1 37.81 26.39 -38.70
CA MET A 1 37.74 25.91 -37.30
C MET A 1 36.26 25.71 -36.99
N SER A 2 35.77 24.47 -37.08
CA SER A 2 34.36 24.14 -36.82
C SER A 2 34.24 23.61 -35.40
N THR A 3 33.50 24.30 -34.56
CA THR A 3 33.16 23.91 -33.20
C THR A 3 31.98 22.94 -33.24
N ASP A 4 32.29 21.64 -33.12
CA ASP A 4 31.30 20.59 -32.85
C ASP A 4 30.77 20.76 -31.42
N ILE A 5 29.57 21.33 -31.29
CA ILE A 5 28.80 21.28 -30.04
C ILE A 5 28.17 19.89 -29.96
N ARG A 6 28.88 18.96 -29.32
CA ARG A 6 28.29 17.67 -28.93
C ARG A 6 27.21 17.92 -27.88
N LEU A 7 25.95 17.94 -28.31
CA LEU A 7 24.79 17.79 -27.44
C LEU A 7 24.90 16.44 -26.72
N SER A 8 25.47 16.46 -25.51
CA SER A 8 25.47 15.33 -24.59
C SER A 8 24.03 15.04 -24.17
N LEU A 9 23.46 13.96 -24.73
CA LEU A 9 22.20 13.37 -24.27
C LEU A 9 22.31 13.09 -22.76
N PRO A 10 21.29 13.44 -21.94
CA PRO A 10 21.28 13.09 -20.53
C PRO A 10 21.38 11.56 -20.38
N PRO A 11 22.12 11.06 -19.38
CA PRO A 11 22.24 9.62 -19.15
C PRO A 11 20.83 9.03 -18.95
N PRO A 12 20.49 7.88 -19.57
CA PRO A 12 19.15 7.34 -19.46
C PRO A 12 18.87 6.91 -18.00
N PRO A 13 17.61 7.04 -17.51
CA PRO A 13 17.25 6.80 -16.13
C PRO A 13 17.14 5.29 -15.84
N TYR A 14 18.28 4.59 -15.79
CA TYR A 14 18.30 3.15 -15.59
C TYR A 14 18.09 2.73 -14.11
N SER A 15 18.54 3.50 -13.13
CA SER A 15 18.57 3.07 -11.71
C SER A 15 17.21 3.03 -11.01
N VAL A 16 16.30 3.95 -11.32
CA VAL A 16 15.00 4.07 -10.62
C VAL A 16 14.03 2.96 -11.03
N ALA A 17 14.20 2.44 -12.25
CA ALA A 17 13.38 1.36 -12.81
C ALA A 17 13.53 0.05 -12.05
N ASP A 18 14.78 -0.27 -11.74
CA ASP A 18 15.17 -1.54 -11.12
C ASP A 18 14.79 -1.54 -9.64
N HIS A 19 14.95 -0.41 -8.93
CA HIS A 19 14.49 -0.28 -7.55
C HIS A 19 12.98 -0.47 -7.40
N ARG A 20 12.16 0.16 -8.26
CA ARG A 20 10.69 0.02 -8.18
C ARG A 20 10.23 -1.40 -8.49
N THR A 21 10.90 -2.03 -9.45
CA THR A 21 10.65 -3.42 -9.79
C THR A 21 10.97 -4.32 -8.60
N GLN A 22 12.13 -4.12 -7.96
CA GLN A 22 12.52 -4.91 -6.78
C GLN A 22 11.55 -4.71 -5.62
N GLN A 23 11.15 -3.47 -5.32
CA GLN A 23 10.15 -3.18 -4.30
C GLN A 23 8.83 -3.93 -4.55
N LEU A 24 8.35 -3.97 -5.79
CA LEU A 24 7.16 -4.73 -6.15
C LEU A 24 7.34 -6.24 -5.88
N LYS A 25 8.50 -6.79 -6.23
CA LYS A 25 8.82 -8.20 -5.97
C LYS A 25 8.82 -8.51 -4.48
N ASP A 26 9.50 -7.67 -3.69
CA ASP A 26 9.65 -7.84 -2.26
C ASP A 26 8.30 -7.77 -1.53
N CYS A 27 7.44 -6.79 -1.90
CA CYS A 27 6.10 -6.68 -1.35
C CYS A 27 5.26 -7.92 -1.61
N PHE A 28 5.29 -8.48 -2.83
CA PHE A 28 4.44 -9.62 -3.20
C PHE A 28 4.97 -10.97 -2.72
N ALA A 29 6.26 -11.07 -2.38
CA ALA A 29 6.86 -12.31 -1.88
C ALA A 29 6.29 -12.74 -0.53
N SER A 30 5.89 -11.80 0.34
CA SER A 30 5.39 -12.11 1.69
C SER A 30 3.87 -12.27 1.78
N LEU A 31 3.08 -11.73 0.84
CA LEU A 31 1.61 -11.59 0.99
C LEU A 31 0.86 -12.89 1.25
N VAL A 32 1.27 -14.00 0.63
CA VAL A 32 0.59 -15.30 0.85
C VAL A 32 0.76 -15.77 2.29
N ASN A 33 1.98 -15.66 2.81
CA ASN A 33 2.28 -16.00 4.20
C ASN A 33 1.62 -15.00 5.16
N GLU A 34 1.63 -13.71 4.84
CA GLU A 34 0.95 -12.68 5.63
C GLU A 34 -0.56 -12.91 5.71
N GLN A 35 -1.19 -13.32 4.61
CA GLN A 35 -2.63 -13.67 4.61
C GLN A 35 -2.95 -14.78 5.61
N PHE A 36 -2.14 -15.85 5.61
CA PHE A 36 -2.32 -16.95 6.56
C PHE A 36 -2.13 -16.48 8.01
N GLN A 37 -1.13 -15.65 8.26
CA GLN A 37 -0.89 -15.07 9.58
C GLN A 37 -2.04 -14.15 10.03
N ILE A 38 -2.57 -13.31 9.14
CA ILE A 38 -3.72 -12.44 9.43
C ILE A 38 -4.94 -13.28 9.83
N GLN A 39 -5.24 -14.36 9.10
CA GLN A 39 -6.35 -15.25 9.45
C GLN A 39 -6.18 -15.84 10.85
N ARG A 40 -4.98 -16.31 11.19
CA ARG A 40 -4.66 -16.81 12.53
C ARG A 40 -4.81 -15.73 13.59
N LEU A 41 -4.35 -14.51 13.34
CA LEU A 41 -4.50 -13.39 14.28
C LEU A 41 -5.98 -13.03 14.50
N PHE A 42 -6.82 -13.10 13.46
CA PHE A 42 -8.27 -12.95 13.59
C PHE A 42 -8.88 -14.02 14.50
N ASP A 43 -8.44 -15.27 14.37
CA ASP A 43 -8.89 -16.37 15.24
C ASP A 43 -8.39 -16.18 16.67
N THR A 44 -7.11 -15.86 16.87
CA THR A 44 -6.52 -15.60 18.20
C THR A 44 -7.29 -14.53 18.96
N VAL A 45 -7.59 -13.38 18.34
CA VAL A 45 -8.34 -12.32 19.03
C VAL A 45 -9.76 -12.77 19.34
N ALA A 46 -10.41 -13.53 18.45
CA ALA A 46 -11.75 -14.06 18.69
C ALA A 46 -11.77 -15.02 19.90
N GLU A 47 -10.78 -15.92 19.99
CA GLU A 47 -10.61 -16.83 21.13
C GLU A 47 -10.38 -16.04 22.42
N ARG A 48 -9.48 -15.05 22.40
CA ARG A 48 -9.19 -14.24 23.60
C ARG A 48 -10.38 -13.41 24.06
N LEU A 49 -11.18 -12.87 23.14
CA LEU A 49 -12.42 -12.18 23.49
C LEU A 49 -13.38 -13.09 24.26
N GLN A 50 -13.50 -14.36 23.90
CA GLN A 50 -14.36 -15.33 24.59
C GLN A 50 -13.87 -15.70 25.99
N THR A 51 -12.56 -15.59 26.25
CA THR A 51 -12.00 -15.85 27.59
C THR A 51 -12.29 -14.74 28.61
N ILE A 52 -12.76 -13.57 28.16
CA ILE A 52 -13.10 -12.45 29.03
C ILE A 52 -14.52 -12.66 29.59
N PRO A 53 -14.71 -12.84 30.91
CA PRO A 53 -16.00 -13.27 31.49
C PRO A 53 -17.20 -12.36 31.20
N GLN A 54 -16.95 -11.09 30.82
CA GLN A 54 -17.99 -10.09 30.50
C GLN A 54 -18.31 -10.01 29.01
N ILE A 55 -17.51 -10.64 28.14
CA ILE A 55 -17.65 -10.61 26.69
C ILE A 55 -18.23 -11.96 26.23
N GLY A 56 -19.56 -12.03 26.21
CA GLY A 56 -20.27 -13.16 25.61
C GLY A 56 -20.29 -13.11 24.07
N SER A 57 -20.88 -14.13 23.44
CA SER A 57 -21.02 -14.24 21.98
C SER A 57 -21.78 -13.08 21.33
N HIS A 58 -22.70 -12.44 22.06
CA HIS A 58 -23.50 -11.29 21.62
C HIS A 58 -22.97 -9.95 22.14
N HIS A 59 -21.76 -9.93 22.68
CA HIS A 59 -21.17 -8.69 23.13
C HIS A 59 -20.80 -7.81 21.92
N PRO A 60 -21.04 -6.48 21.96
CA PRO A 60 -20.77 -5.59 20.82
C PRO A 60 -19.34 -5.69 20.26
N LEU A 61 -18.34 -5.90 21.12
CA LEU A 61 -16.96 -6.13 20.67
C LEU A 61 -16.78 -7.43 19.87
N ALA A 62 -17.47 -8.51 20.26
CA ALA A 62 -17.38 -9.79 19.55
C ALA A 62 -18.05 -9.69 18.16
N GLU A 63 -19.17 -8.96 18.07
CA GLU A 63 -19.86 -8.69 16.81
C GLU A 63 -19.05 -7.74 15.90
N GLU A 64 -18.46 -6.68 16.47
CA GLU A 64 -17.57 -5.77 15.75
C GLU A 64 -16.35 -6.53 15.20
N TRP A 65 -15.72 -7.38 16.02
CA TRP A 65 -14.58 -8.20 15.58
C TRP A 65 -14.97 -9.17 14.45
N THR A 66 -16.13 -9.81 14.56
CA THR A 66 -16.67 -10.69 13.51
C THR A 66 -16.90 -9.92 12.21
N THR A 67 -17.42 -8.69 12.31
CA THR A 67 -17.61 -7.79 11.17
C THR A 67 -16.29 -7.40 10.52
N LEU A 68 -15.26 -7.09 11.31
CA LEU A 68 -13.90 -6.78 10.80
C LEU A 68 -13.29 -7.98 10.09
N ARG A 69 -13.45 -9.18 10.64
CA ARG A 69 -13.00 -10.43 10.01
C ARG A 69 -13.70 -10.69 8.68
N GLN A 70 -15.01 -10.47 8.61
CA GLN A 70 -15.77 -10.62 7.36
C GLN A 70 -15.36 -9.57 6.33
N LEU A 71 -15.16 -8.32 6.75
CA LEU A 71 -14.67 -7.25 5.91
C LEU A 71 -13.30 -7.60 5.32
N HIS A 72 -12.36 -8.06 6.16
CA HIS A 72 -11.05 -8.53 5.69
C HIS A 72 -11.16 -9.61 4.61
N ARG A 73 -11.97 -10.64 4.84
CA ARG A 73 -12.18 -11.73 3.87
C ARG A 73 -12.73 -11.21 2.55
N LYS A 74 -13.65 -10.25 2.60
CA LYS A 74 -14.20 -9.59 1.42
C LYS A 74 -13.12 -8.78 0.70
N THR A 75 -12.46 -7.86 1.40
CA THR A 75 -11.39 -7.01 0.84
C THR A 75 -10.29 -7.84 0.18
N TYR A 76 -9.84 -8.91 0.83
CA TYR A 76 -8.82 -9.81 0.27
C TYR A 76 -9.30 -10.53 -0.99
N ARG A 77 -10.55 -11.00 -1.02
CA ARG A 77 -11.12 -11.64 -2.22
C ARG A 77 -11.25 -10.65 -3.37
N ASP A 78 -11.79 -9.47 -3.08
CA ASP A 78 -11.98 -8.41 -4.07
C ASP A 78 -10.62 -7.98 -4.65
N SER A 79 -9.57 -7.91 -3.81
CA SER A 79 -8.21 -7.61 -4.27
C SER A 79 -7.61 -8.74 -5.11
N GLN A 80 -7.85 -10.02 -4.80
CA GLN A 80 -7.42 -11.13 -5.66
C GLN A 80 -8.11 -11.11 -7.03
N GLU A 81 -9.40 -10.78 -7.06
CA GLU A 81 -10.15 -10.65 -8.32
C GLU A 81 -9.61 -9.48 -9.18
N GLN A 82 -9.28 -8.36 -8.55
CA GLN A 82 -8.63 -7.24 -9.24
C GLN A 82 -7.25 -7.61 -9.77
N ALA A 83 -6.45 -8.36 -9.00
CA ALA A 83 -5.18 -8.86 -9.46
C ALA A 83 -5.33 -9.81 -10.66
N SER A 84 -6.34 -10.69 -10.66
CA SER A 84 -6.64 -11.54 -11.81
C SER A 84 -6.95 -10.72 -13.05
N ARG A 85 -7.86 -9.74 -12.95
CA ARG A 85 -8.21 -8.86 -14.08
C ARG A 85 -7.01 -8.05 -14.59
N CYS A 86 -6.14 -7.60 -13.69
CA CYS A 86 -4.90 -6.92 -14.04
C CYS A 86 -3.93 -7.87 -14.75
N ALA A 87 -3.76 -9.11 -14.26
CA ALA A 87 -2.92 -10.13 -14.87
C ALA A 87 -3.40 -10.55 -16.27
N ASP A 88 -4.72 -10.67 -16.47
CA ASP A 88 -5.32 -11.02 -17.76
C ASP A 88 -5.10 -9.90 -18.78
N PHE A 89 -5.32 -8.65 -18.38
CA PHE A 89 -4.98 -7.47 -19.18
C PHE A 89 -3.50 -7.44 -19.52
N LEU A 90 -2.63 -7.63 -18.53
CA LEU A 90 -1.19 -7.73 -18.73
C LEU A 90 -0.77 -9.04 -19.42
N SER A 91 -1.65 -9.99 -19.73
CA SER A 91 -1.28 -11.12 -20.59
C SER A 91 -1.64 -10.79 -22.03
N HIS A 92 -2.85 -10.25 -22.23
CA HIS A 92 -3.32 -9.77 -23.52
C HIS A 92 -2.37 -8.74 -24.16
N PHE A 93 -1.83 -7.79 -23.39
CA PHE A 93 -0.91 -6.79 -23.92
C PHE A 93 0.45 -7.37 -24.38
N LEU A 94 0.96 -8.45 -23.76
CA LEU A 94 2.19 -9.13 -24.23
C LEU A 94 1.95 -9.92 -25.50
N GLU A 95 0.82 -10.60 -25.57
CA GLU A 95 0.54 -11.60 -26.60
C GLU A 95 -0.03 -10.94 -27.86
N VAL A 96 -0.67 -9.78 -27.72
CA VAL A 96 -1.36 -9.10 -28.83
C VAL A 96 -0.65 -7.80 -29.18
N VAL A 97 -0.44 -6.88 -28.23
CA VAL A 97 0.01 -5.51 -28.56
C VAL A 97 1.51 -5.42 -28.82
N ILE A 98 2.36 -6.13 -28.08
CA ILE A 98 3.80 -6.14 -28.33
C ILE A 98 4.15 -6.72 -29.73
N PRO A 99 3.60 -7.89 -30.14
CA PRO A 99 3.80 -8.40 -31.49
C PRO A 99 3.31 -7.44 -32.58
N LEU A 100 2.18 -6.75 -32.35
CA LEU A 100 1.67 -5.75 -33.27
C LEU A 100 2.60 -4.53 -33.39
N THR A 101 3.23 -4.08 -32.29
CA THR A 101 4.27 -3.03 -32.36
C THR A 101 5.54 -3.45 -33.09
N ALA A 102 5.86 -4.75 -33.12
CA ALA A 102 7.00 -5.32 -33.84
C ALA A 102 6.71 -5.66 -35.31
N SER A 103 5.44 -5.74 -35.72
CA SER A 103 5.05 -5.97 -37.13
C SER A 103 5.12 -4.71 -37.99
N ASP A 104 5.06 -4.89 -39.31
CA ASP A 104 5.07 -3.84 -40.37
C ASP A 104 3.78 -2.98 -40.40
N ILE A 105 3.17 -2.75 -39.24
CA ILE A 105 1.99 -1.91 -39.10
C ILE A 105 2.40 -0.44 -39.25
N PRO A 106 1.59 0.40 -39.92
CA PRO A 106 1.83 1.84 -39.97
C PRO A 106 2.03 2.46 -38.58
N ILE A 107 2.97 3.40 -38.48
CA ILE A 107 3.32 4.06 -37.20
C ILE A 107 2.13 4.74 -36.52
N LEU A 108 1.17 5.25 -37.30
CA LEU A 108 -0.06 5.87 -36.81
C LEU A 108 -0.93 4.86 -36.04
N GLU A 109 -1.00 3.62 -36.51
CA GLU A 109 -1.78 2.57 -35.86
C GLU A 109 -1.09 2.08 -34.57
N LYS A 110 0.26 2.02 -34.59
CA LYS A 110 1.06 1.78 -33.37
C LYS A 110 0.83 2.86 -32.30
N GLN A 111 0.69 4.11 -32.70
CA GLN A 111 0.36 5.22 -31.79
C GLN A 111 -1.05 5.06 -31.20
N THR A 112 -2.05 4.74 -32.03
CA THR A 112 -3.43 4.51 -31.55
C THR A 112 -3.48 3.38 -30.52
N LEU A 113 -2.81 2.25 -30.79
CA LEU A 113 -2.73 1.13 -29.84
C LEU A 113 -2.02 1.52 -28.54
N THR A 114 -0.93 2.30 -28.63
CA THR A 114 -0.19 2.79 -27.46
C THR A 114 -1.06 3.71 -26.61
N LYS A 115 -1.84 4.60 -27.22
CA LYS A 115 -2.75 5.52 -26.51
C LYS A 115 -3.88 4.76 -25.80
N GLN A 116 -4.50 3.81 -26.48
CA GLN A 116 -5.53 2.97 -25.87
C GLN A 116 -4.98 2.20 -24.65
N PHE A 117 -3.75 1.68 -24.76
CA PHE A 117 -3.08 1.02 -23.63
C PHE A 117 -2.85 1.95 -22.45
N ILE A 118 -2.37 3.18 -22.70
CA ILE A 118 -2.12 4.20 -21.68
C ILE A 118 -3.39 4.50 -20.89
N GLU A 119 -4.53 4.60 -21.58
CA GLU A 119 -5.84 4.83 -20.97
C GLU A 119 -6.24 3.65 -20.07
N ASP A 120 -6.13 2.42 -20.58
CA ASP A 120 -6.48 1.22 -19.81
C ASP A 120 -5.57 1.02 -18.58
N VAL A 121 -4.26 1.27 -18.70
CA VAL A 121 -3.33 1.26 -17.54
C VAL A 121 -3.78 2.27 -16.48
N GLY A 122 -4.35 3.40 -16.91
CA GLY A 122 -4.95 4.39 -16.03
C GLY A 122 -6.08 3.82 -15.14
N ARG A 123 -6.91 2.93 -15.69
CA ARG A 123 -7.97 2.24 -14.94
C ARG A 123 -7.39 1.35 -13.84
N TYR A 124 -6.47 0.45 -14.18
CA TYR A 124 -5.85 -0.47 -13.21
C TYR A 124 -5.06 0.26 -12.12
N ARG A 125 -4.50 1.43 -12.44
CA ARG A 125 -3.89 2.30 -11.44
C ARG A 125 -4.89 2.77 -10.39
N LEU A 126 -6.08 3.20 -10.81
CA LEU A 126 -7.13 3.66 -9.90
C LEU A 126 -7.68 2.50 -9.06
N GLU A 127 -7.84 1.32 -9.66
CA GLU A 127 -8.23 0.10 -8.94
C GLU A 127 -7.21 -0.28 -7.87
N ALA A 128 -5.90 -0.26 -8.21
CA ALA A 128 -4.84 -0.50 -7.24
C ALA A 128 -4.85 0.52 -6.08
N GLN A 129 -5.14 1.79 -6.37
CA GLN A 129 -5.33 2.81 -5.34
C GLN A 129 -6.50 2.46 -4.42
N GLN A 130 -7.65 2.06 -4.98
CA GLN A 130 -8.82 1.67 -4.20
C GLN A 130 -8.53 0.47 -3.31
N CYS A 131 -7.80 -0.55 -3.79
CA CYS A 131 -7.37 -1.67 -2.96
C CYS A 131 -6.50 -1.21 -1.78
N SER A 132 -5.50 -0.38 -2.04
CA SER A 132 -4.63 0.18 -0.99
C SER A 132 -5.46 0.92 0.08
N GLU A 133 -6.38 1.79 -0.34
CA GLU A 133 -7.28 2.53 0.55
C GLU A 133 -8.23 1.62 1.36
N GLN A 134 -8.69 0.50 0.79
CA GLN A 134 -9.52 -0.47 1.51
C GLN A 134 -8.75 -1.19 2.63
N PHE A 135 -7.47 -1.53 2.41
CA PHE A 135 -6.62 -2.12 3.45
C PHE A 135 -6.27 -1.10 4.55
N ASP A 136 -5.99 0.15 4.20
CA ASP A 136 -5.75 1.23 5.18
C ASP A 136 -7.01 1.54 6.02
N ASN A 137 -8.19 1.55 5.40
CA ASN A 137 -9.46 1.68 6.12
C ASN A 137 -9.65 0.54 7.13
N LEU A 138 -9.40 -0.70 6.71
CA LEU A 138 -9.50 -1.86 7.59
C LEU A 138 -8.52 -1.75 8.76
N LYS A 139 -7.26 -1.38 8.51
CA LYS A 139 -6.23 -1.10 9.53
C LYS A 139 -6.73 -0.09 10.56
N THR A 140 -7.23 1.05 10.10
CA THR A 140 -7.78 2.12 10.96
C THR A 140 -8.95 1.62 11.82
N ARG A 141 -9.81 0.75 11.28
CA ARG A 141 -10.94 0.19 12.04
C ARG A 141 -10.47 -0.80 13.12
N ILE A 142 -9.43 -1.59 12.84
CA ILE A 142 -8.83 -2.49 13.84
C ILE A 142 -8.14 -1.70 14.94
N GLU A 143 -7.46 -0.61 14.60
CA GLU A 143 -6.89 0.29 15.59
C GLU A 143 -7.98 0.90 16.50
N SER A 144 -9.09 1.35 15.91
CA SER A 144 -10.23 1.83 16.69
C SER A 144 -10.81 0.75 17.60
N PHE A 145 -10.91 -0.49 17.12
CA PHE A 145 -11.34 -1.64 17.91
C PHE A 145 -10.40 -1.91 19.09
N ARG A 146 -9.08 -1.92 18.85
CA ARG A 146 -8.04 -2.12 19.86
C ARG A 146 -8.16 -1.11 21.00
N ILE A 147 -8.37 0.16 20.67
CA ILE A 147 -8.59 1.24 21.63
C ILE A 147 -9.85 0.97 22.48
N LYS A 148 -10.97 0.56 21.85
CA LYS A 148 -12.22 0.25 22.56
C LYS A 148 -12.03 -0.90 23.55
N CYS A 149 -11.33 -1.96 23.14
CA CYS A 149 -10.99 -3.08 24.03
C CYS A 149 -10.23 -2.60 25.27
N GLY A 150 -9.21 -1.75 25.10
CA GLY A 150 -8.43 -1.21 26.22
C GLY A 150 -9.27 -0.39 27.20
N LEU A 151 -10.21 0.43 26.70
CA LEU A 151 -11.12 1.24 27.53
C LEU A 151 -12.11 0.38 28.32
N GLN A 152 -12.58 -0.71 27.73
CA GLN A 152 -13.62 -1.56 28.32
C GLN A 152 -13.08 -2.39 29.50
N THR A 153 -11.81 -2.80 29.44
CA THR A 153 -11.14 -3.49 30.55
C THR A 153 -10.54 -2.59 31.62
N ALA A 154 -10.34 -1.29 31.32
CA ALA A 154 -9.98 -0.31 32.34
C ALA A 154 -11.15 0.06 33.28
N ARG A 155 -12.38 -0.37 32.97
CA ARG A 155 -13.58 -0.17 33.80
C ARG A 155 -13.67 -1.21 34.94
N ALA A 156 -12.71 -1.18 35.86
CA ALA A 156 -12.92 -1.57 37.26
C ALA A 156 -13.49 -0.34 38.04
N PRO A 157 -14.05 -0.47 39.26
CA PRO A 157 -15.07 0.45 39.78
C PRO A 157 -14.62 1.92 39.86
N GLN A 158 -15.54 2.78 39.45
CA GLN A 158 -15.35 4.16 38.99
C GLN A 158 -14.95 5.15 40.11
N GLY A 159 -13.75 5.71 40.00
CA GLY A 159 -13.39 6.98 40.64
C GLY A 159 -13.43 8.15 39.64
N PHE A 160 -13.56 9.37 40.16
CA PHE A 160 -13.48 10.65 39.42
C PHE A 160 -12.31 10.71 38.41
N TRP A 161 -11.18 10.08 38.75
CA TRP A 161 -9.99 9.98 37.91
C TRP A 161 -10.19 9.20 36.60
N SER A 162 -11.14 8.27 36.53
CA SER A 162 -11.49 7.57 35.28
C SER A 162 -12.10 8.52 34.26
N LYS A 163 -12.94 9.47 34.70
CA LYS A 163 -13.57 10.45 33.81
C LYS A 163 -12.55 11.46 33.27
N VAL A 164 -11.57 11.84 34.10
CA VAL A 164 -10.45 12.69 33.69
C VAL A 164 -9.56 11.94 32.69
N LYS A 165 -9.25 10.66 32.94
CA LYS A 165 -8.50 9.82 32.00
C LYS A 165 -9.24 9.65 30.67
N ASP A 166 -10.53 9.35 30.70
CA ASP A 166 -11.36 9.20 29.49
C ASP A 166 -11.41 10.50 28.68
N PHE A 167 -11.49 11.65 29.36
CA PHE A 167 -11.42 12.97 28.73
C PHE A 167 -10.04 13.25 28.12
N CYS A 168 -8.95 12.96 28.83
CA CYS A 168 -7.59 13.11 28.30
C CYS A 168 -7.30 12.17 27.13
N VAL A 169 -7.79 10.93 27.17
CA VAL A 169 -7.67 9.98 26.05
C VAL A 169 -8.51 10.43 24.86
N ALA A 170 -9.72 10.94 25.07
CA ALA A 170 -10.54 11.49 24.00
C ALA A 170 -9.90 12.74 23.36
N ILE A 171 -9.32 13.62 24.17
CA ILE A 171 -8.53 14.76 23.67
C ILE A 171 -7.30 14.28 22.92
N GLY A 172 -6.55 13.31 23.46
CA GLY A 172 -5.40 12.72 22.82
C GLY A 172 -5.75 12.12 21.46
N GLN A 173 -6.85 11.39 21.36
CA GLN A 173 -7.36 10.86 20.08
C GLN A 173 -7.82 11.94 19.11
N ALA A 174 -8.44 13.00 19.61
CA ALA A 174 -8.83 14.13 18.76
C ALA A 174 -7.59 14.84 18.20
N ILE A 175 -6.56 15.03 19.03
CA ILE A 175 -5.27 15.62 18.65
C ILE A 175 -4.53 14.69 17.69
N ASP A 176 -4.46 13.40 17.95
CA ASP A 176 -3.78 12.43 17.09
C ASP A 176 -4.46 12.28 15.73
N ARG A 177 -5.80 12.29 15.69
CA ARG A 177 -6.54 12.36 14.43
C ARG A 177 -6.28 13.66 13.69
N LEU A 178 -6.26 14.79 14.40
CA LEU A 178 -5.91 16.09 13.80
C LEU A 178 -4.49 16.09 13.25
N LEU A 179 -3.53 15.58 14.00
CA LEU A 179 -2.13 15.47 13.60
C LEU A 179 -1.98 14.52 12.41
N SER A 180 -2.60 13.36 12.44
CA SER A 180 -2.63 12.41 11.32
C SER A 180 -3.28 13.04 10.09
N HIS A 181 -4.34 13.82 10.25
CA HIS A 181 -4.97 14.52 9.15
C HIS A 181 -4.08 15.64 8.59
N ILE A 182 -3.43 16.41 9.46
CA ILE A 182 -2.45 17.44 9.10
C ILE A 182 -1.26 16.80 8.39
N VAL A 183 -0.68 15.72 8.92
CA VAL A 183 0.42 14.98 8.29
C VAL A 183 -0.01 14.42 6.94
N ASN A 184 -1.23 13.90 6.81
CA ASN A 184 -1.75 13.43 5.53
C ASN A 184 -2.00 14.58 4.54
N LEU A 185 -2.47 15.74 5.01
CA LEU A 185 -2.58 16.95 4.19
C LEU A 185 -1.20 17.44 3.77
N PHE A 186 -0.21 17.49 4.67
CA PHE A 186 1.16 17.82 4.34
C PHE A 186 1.78 16.81 3.38
N ARG A 187 1.57 15.50 3.57
CA ARG A 187 2.01 14.47 2.62
C ARG A 187 1.34 14.64 1.26
N ARG A 188 0.05 15.00 1.21
CA ARG A 188 -0.65 15.31 -0.05
C ARG A 188 -0.09 16.57 -0.70
N SER A 189 0.06 17.67 0.04
CA SER A 189 0.63 18.93 -0.45
C SER A 189 2.09 18.80 -0.88
N LEU A 190 2.91 18.04 -0.14
CA LEU A 190 4.28 17.71 -0.51
C LEU A 190 4.32 16.81 -1.75
N ARG A 191 3.34 15.92 -1.95
CA ARG A 191 3.19 15.18 -3.21
C ARG A 191 2.85 16.09 -4.39
N TYR A 192 2.10 17.18 -4.20
CA TYR A 192 1.85 18.18 -5.25
C TYR A 192 3.09 19.04 -5.52
N VAL A 193 3.82 19.47 -4.49
CA VAL A 193 5.06 20.27 -4.63
C VAL A 193 6.23 19.45 -5.20
N HIS A 194 6.32 18.15 -4.91
CA HIS A 194 7.31 17.26 -5.56
C HIS A 194 7.03 17.03 -7.05
N VAL A 195 5.79 17.23 -7.50
CA VAL A 195 5.43 17.16 -8.93
C VAL A 195 5.86 18.42 -9.68
N GLU A 196 5.96 19.58 -9.02
CA GLU A 196 6.45 20.82 -9.64
C GLU A 196 7.97 21.07 -9.47
N ILE A 197 8.63 20.48 -8.46
CA ILE A 197 10.05 20.74 -8.16
C ILE A 197 10.98 19.56 -8.57
N GLY A 198 10.42 18.44 -9.02
CA GLY A 198 11.16 17.22 -9.37
C GLY A 198 11.87 17.20 -10.73
N GLU A 199 12.65 18.24 -11.06
CA GLU A 199 13.68 18.16 -12.13
C GLU A 199 15.08 18.61 -11.66
N ARG A 200 15.29 18.81 -10.35
CA ARG A 200 16.64 19.04 -9.81
C ARG A 200 16.98 18.10 -8.66
N ASN A 201 17.82 17.13 -9.00
CA ASN A 201 18.84 16.50 -8.16
C ASN A 201 18.90 16.99 -6.71
N THR A 202 18.24 16.29 -5.79
CA THR A 202 18.77 16.07 -4.45
C THR A 202 18.32 14.70 -3.94
N SER A 203 19.28 13.78 -3.92
CA SER A 203 19.29 12.62 -3.04
C SER A 203 19.22 13.11 -1.59
N GLY A 204 18.01 13.26 -1.07
CA GLY A 204 17.77 13.70 0.30
C GLY A 204 16.50 13.06 0.80
N HIS A 205 16.64 11.89 1.41
CA HIS A 205 15.59 11.27 2.21
C HIS A 205 15.29 12.26 3.36
N LEU A 206 14.23 13.06 3.25
CA LEU A 206 13.71 13.82 4.38
C LEU A 206 12.98 12.82 5.30
N SER A 207 13.76 12.11 6.13
CA SER A 207 13.23 11.48 7.34
C SER A 207 12.94 12.60 8.32
N MET A 208 11.66 12.92 8.51
CA MET A 208 11.25 13.76 9.63
C MET A 208 11.14 12.83 10.83
N ASP A 209 12.27 12.64 11.53
CA ASP A 209 12.29 11.95 12.81
C ASP A 209 11.66 12.88 13.84
N ILE A 210 10.39 12.63 14.14
CA ILE A 210 9.71 13.28 15.26
C ILE A 210 10.20 12.58 16.52
N PHE A 211 11.27 13.12 17.10
CA PHE A 211 11.66 12.77 18.46
C PHE A 211 10.61 13.34 19.40
N PHE A 212 9.76 12.46 19.93
CA PHE A 212 9.08 12.77 21.18
C PHE A 212 10.14 12.65 22.26
N ASP A 213 10.58 13.80 22.79
CA ASP A 213 11.37 13.82 24.01
C ASP A 213 10.66 12.95 25.03
N GLU A 214 11.44 12.05 25.62
CA GLU A 214 11.03 11.03 26.56
C GLU A 214 10.23 11.71 27.68
N TYR A 215 8.90 11.69 27.56
CA TYR A 215 8.00 12.10 28.63
C TYR A 215 8.48 11.36 29.87
N SER A 216 8.94 12.12 30.86
CA SER A 216 9.52 11.62 32.09
C SER A 216 8.72 10.42 32.57
N GLN A 217 9.34 9.24 32.51
CA GLN A 217 8.72 8.00 32.94
C GLN A 217 8.25 8.24 34.37
N LEU A 218 6.93 8.27 34.56
CA LEU A 218 6.34 8.17 35.89
C LEU A 218 6.88 6.86 36.50
N PRO A 219 7.22 6.85 37.80
CA PRO A 219 7.74 5.67 38.47
C PRO A 219 6.91 4.43 38.12
N GLU A 220 7.62 3.37 37.74
CA GLU A 220 7.12 2.07 37.24
C GLU A 220 6.06 1.42 38.18
N GLU A 221 5.93 1.92 39.41
CA GLU A 221 4.96 1.51 40.42
C GLU A 221 3.49 1.84 40.08
N TYR A 222 3.21 2.65 39.06
CA TYR A 222 1.83 2.98 38.64
C TYR A 222 1.43 2.46 37.25
N GLU A 223 2.31 1.75 36.54
CA GLU A 223 1.92 1.04 35.32
C GLU A 223 1.17 -0.24 35.68
N MET A 224 -0.15 -0.15 35.85
CA MET A 224 -1.02 -1.31 35.72
C MET A 224 -1.00 -1.78 34.26
N ARG A 225 0.08 -2.47 33.87
CA ARG A 225 0.16 -3.22 32.62
C ARG A 225 -1.02 -4.19 32.64
N PRO A 226 -1.92 -4.19 31.64
CA PRO A 226 -3.04 -5.11 31.63
C PRO A 226 -2.49 -6.53 31.47
N GLN A 227 -2.23 -7.23 32.58
CA GLN A 227 -1.80 -8.62 32.56
C GLN A 227 -3.02 -9.48 32.19
N GLY A 228 -2.92 -10.26 31.12
CA GLY A 228 -3.95 -11.21 30.68
C GLY A 228 -4.43 -11.05 29.24
N ALA A 229 -5.63 -11.57 28.96
CA ALA A 229 -6.21 -11.71 27.61
C ALA A 229 -6.24 -10.39 26.80
N THR A 230 -6.32 -9.23 27.46
CA THR A 230 -6.35 -7.93 26.78
C THR A 230 -5.03 -7.45 26.24
N ALA A 231 -3.91 -7.73 26.91
CA ALA A 231 -2.59 -7.43 26.35
C ALA A 231 -2.31 -8.31 25.12
N GLU A 232 -2.78 -9.55 25.14
CA GLU A 232 -2.68 -10.45 24.00
C GLU A 232 -3.56 -9.98 22.83
N ILE A 233 -4.77 -9.47 23.10
CA ILE A 233 -5.62 -8.85 22.08
C ILE A 233 -4.94 -7.60 21.49
N ASP A 234 -4.37 -6.72 22.31
CA ASP A 234 -3.66 -5.51 21.84
C ASP A 234 -2.45 -5.89 20.96
N ALA A 235 -1.62 -6.83 21.42
CA ALA A 235 -0.46 -7.30 20.67
C ALA A 235 -0.84 -7.98 19.35
N ALA A 236 -1.87 -8.82 19.35
CA ALA A 236 -2.37 -9.46 18.15
C ALA A 236 -2.96 -8.44 17.17
N ALA A 237 -3.73 -7.45 17.65
CA ALA A 237 -4.30 -6.38 16.84
C ALA A 237 -3.21 -5.50 16.19
N ARG A 238 -2.17 -5.11 16.94
CA ARG A 238 -1.01 -4.37 16.39
C ARG A 238 -0.27 -5.17 15.32
N THR A 239 -0.09 -6.47 15.56
CA THR A 239 0.54 -7.36 14.56
C THR A 239 -0.32 -7.42 13.29
N LEU A 240 -1.64 -7.47 13.46
CA LEU A 240 -2.60 -7.49 12.37
C LEU A 240 -2.60 -6.16 11.59
N GLU A 241 -2.54 -5.02 12.27
CA GLU A 241 -2.37 -3.69 11.66
C GLU A 241 -1.11 -3.62 10.80
N SER A 242 0.04 -4.07 11.34
CA SER A 242 1.32 -4.11 10.61
C SER A 242 1.24 -5.00 9.36
N LYS A 243 0.62 -6.18 9.47
CA LYS A 243 0.46 -7.10 8.35
C LYS A 243 -0.47 -6.57 7.27
N LEU A 244 -1.57 -5.90 7.64
CA LEU A 244 -2.43 -5.20 6.68
C LEU A 244 -1.70 -4.05 5.98
N GLY A 245 -0.75 -3.39 6.66
CA GLY A 245 0.16 -2.43 6.04
C GLY A 245 0.97 -3.02 4.88
N GLY A 246 1.39 -4.29 4.97
CA GLY A 246 2.05 -5.00 3.87
C GLY A 246 1.19 -5.09 2.60
N PHE A 247 -0.12 -5.30 2.75
CA PHE A 247 -1.07 -5.29 1.63
C PHE A 247 -1.28 -3.88 1.06
N GLU A 248 -1.41 -2.88 1.92
CA GLU A 248 -1.48 -1.47 1.53
C GLU A 248 -0.26 -1.08 0.67
N ASP A 249 0.95 -1.41 1.15
CA ASP A 249 2.22 -1.13 0.48
C ASP A 249 2.35 -1.87 -0.85
N ALA A 250 1.92 -3.13 -0.91
CA ALA A 250 1.94 -3.91 -2.13
C ALA A 250 1.05 -3.29 -3.21
N TRP A 251 -0.17 -2.90 -2.87
CA TRP A 251 -1.08 -2.24 -3.81
C TRP A 251 -0.62 -0.83 -4.20
N ASP A 252 0.04 -0.11 -3.29
CA ASP A 252 0.69 1.16 -3.63
C ASP A 252 1.89 0.96 -4.59
N ALA A 253 2.65 -0.13 -4.44
CA ALA A 253 3.72 -0.51 -5.37
C ALA A 253 3.18 -0.85 -6.76
N VAL A 254 2.02 -1.52 -6.85
CA VAL A 254 1.29 -1.75 -8.11
C VAL A 254 0.89 -0.43 -8.75
N ARG A 255 0.27 0.48 -7.98
CA ARG A 255 -0.12 1.81 -8.44
C ARG A 255 1.06 2.57 -9.02
N LYS A 256 2.18 2.61 -8.31
CA LYS A 256 3.44 3.24 -8.75
C LYS A 256 4.02 2.58 -10.00
N SER A 257 3.89 1.26 -10.12
CA SER A 257 4.33 0.51 -11.31
C SER A 257 3.48 0.88 -12.53
N CYS A 258 2.16 0.97 -12.37
CA CYS A 258 1.24 1.46 -13.41
C CYS A 258 1.54 2.92 -13.80
N ASP A 259 1.79 3.82 -12.85
CA ASP A 259 2.22 5.19 -13.14
C ASP A 259 3.51 5.22 -13.97
N THR A 260 4.50 4.39 -13.59
CA THR A 260 5.78 4.34 -14.30
C THR A 260 5.61 3.80 -15.72
N LEU A 261 4.82 2.74 -15.88
CA LEU A 261 4.48 2.16 -17.17
C LEU A 261 3.80 3.21 -18.06
N ARG A 262 2.82 3.94 -17.52
CA ARG A 262 2.10 4.98 -18.23
C ARG A 262 3.02 6.11 -18.71
N THR A 263 3.91 6.59 -17.85
CA THR A 263 4.90 7.62 -18.22
C THR A 263 5.83 7.12 -19.32
N ARG A 264 6.30 5.87 -19.26
CA ARG A 264 7.19 5.30 -20.28
C ARG A 264 6.52 5.16 -21.64
N LEU A 265 5.27 4.74 -21.66
CA LEU A 265 4.48 4.63 -22.88
C LEU A 265 4.16 6.02 -23.46
N ALA A 266 3.85 7.00 -22.61
CA ALA A 266 3.64 8.37 -23.05
C ALA A 266 4.91 8.98 -23.67
N LEU A 267 6.09 8.70 -23.09
CA LEU A 267 7.38 9.08 -23.69
C LEU A 267 7.65 8.37 -25.02
N ALA A 268 7.23 7.11 -25.16
CA ALA A 268 7.33 6.41 -26.44
C ALA A 268 6.42 7.05 -27.52
N ASP A 269 5.23 7.51 -27.15
CA ASP A 269 4.29 8.20 -28.05
C ASP A 269 4.84 9.55 -28.56
N THR A 270 5.65 10.25 -27.75
CA THR A 270 6.21 11.57 -28.14
C THR A 270 7.49 11.50 -28.97
N VAL A 271 8.23 10.39 -28.97
CA VAL A 271 9.56 10.27 -29.61
C VAL A 271 9.54 9.34 -30.84
N THR A 272 8.38 9.18 -31.50
CA THR A 272 8.19 8.31 -32.66
C THR A 272 9.07 8.63 -33.88
N GLY A 273 9.72 9.81 -33.92
CA GLY A 273 10.68 10.18 -34.97
C GLY A 273 12.04 9.47 -34.89
N SER A 274 12.37 8.80 -33.78
CA SER A 274 13.63 8.08 -33.59
C SER A 274 13.37 6.63 -33.19
N LEU A 275 13.41 5.72 -34.17
CA LEU A 275 13.16 4.29 -33.99
C LEU A 275 14.01 3.64 -32.87
N PRO A 276 15.33 3.90 -32.76
CA PRO A 276 16.14 3.31 -31.69
C PRO A 276 15.73 3.77 -30.28
N TYR A 277 15.24 5.01 -30.15
CA TYR A 277 14.78 5.53 -28.87
C TYR A 277 13.41 4.96 -28.48
N TYR A 278 12.50 4.85 -29.46
CA TYR A 278 11.21 4.20 -29.30
C TYR A 278 11.35 2.75 -28.82
N GLU A 279 12.23 1.96 -29.44
CA GLU A 279 12.51 0.57 -29.05
C GLU A 279 13.11 0.45 -27.64
N SER A 280 13.99 1.38 -27.26
CA SER A 280 14.56 1.43 -25.90
C SER A 280 13.48 1.71 -24.85
N CYS A 281 12.56 2.65 -25.11
CA CYS A 281 11.42 2.93 -24.23
C CYS A 281 10.51 1.69 -24.05
N LEU A 282 10.20 0.99 -25.14
CA LEU A 282 9.39 -0.23 -25.10
C LEU A 282 10.08 -1.38 -24.37
N THR A 283 11.38 -1.58 -24.58
CA THR A 283 12.16 -2.62 -23.90
C THR A 283 12.18 -2.40 -22.39
N ASN A 284 12.32 -1.14 -21.96
CA ASN A 284 12.28 -0.77 -20.55
C ASN A 284 10.88 -0.95 -19.96
N ALA A 285 9.82 -0.55 -20.69
CA ALA A 285 8.44 -0.79 -20.28
C ALA A 285 8.17 -2.31 -20.10
N ARG A 286 8.68 -3.15 -21.01
CA ARG A 286 8.54 -4.61 -20.97
C ARG A 286 9.09 -5.24 -19.68
N ARG A 287 10.22 -4.76 -19.13
CA ARG A 287 10.77 -5.31 -17.88
C ARG A 287 9.84 -5.08 -16.68
N GLN A 288 9.36 -3.85 -16.51
CA GLN A 288 8.44 -3.50 -15.42
C GLN A 288 7.12 -4.24 -15.55
N TYR A 289 6.64 -4.32 -16.79
CA TYR A 289 5.44 -5.05 -17.14
C TYR A 289 5.52 -6.53 -16.74
N MET A 290 6.63 -7.22 -17.05
CA MET A 290 6.78 -8.65 -16.77
C MET A 290 6.74 -8.95 -15.27
N ALA A 291 7.42 -8.13 -14.46
CA ALA A 291 7.38 -8.27 -13.01
C ALA A 291 5.97 -8.01 -12.47
N LEU A 292 5.28 -6.97 -12.96
CA LEU A 292 3.92 -6.66 -12.55
C LEU A 292 2.94 -7.78 -12.88
N ARG A 293 3.01 -8.33 -14.10
CA ARG A 293 2.19 -9.46 -14.53
C ARG A 293 2.41 -10.66 -13.63
N GLU A 294 3.67 -11.02 -13.35
CA GLU A 294 3.99 -12.18 -12.52
C GLU A 294 3.50 -11.99 -11.08
N CYS A 295 3.69 -10.81 -10.47
CA CYS A 295 3.14 -10.50 -9.16
C CYS A 295 1.61 -10.64 -9.11
N MET A 296 0.90 -10.04 -10.09
CA MET A 296 -0.56 -10.08 -10.16
C MET A 296 -1.08 -11.51 -10.37
N THR A 297 -0.46 -12.25 -11.28
CA THR A 297 -0.82 -13.65 -11.58
C THR A 297 -0.61 -14.53 -10.34
N ALA A 298 0.54 -14.39 -9.69
CA ALA A 298 0.86 -15.17 -8.51
C ALA A 298 -0.11 -14.88 -7.36
N TYR A 299 -0.35 -13.60 -7.08
CA TYR A 299 -1.26 -13.20 -6.01
C TYR A 299 -2.71 -13.63 -6.25
N ALA A 300 -3.20 -13.50 -7.49
CA ALA A 300 -4.54 -13.96 -7.88
C ALA A 300 -4.71 -15.47 -7.65
N GLN A 301 -3.65 -16.24 -7.87
CA GLN A 301 -3.61 -17.70 -7.66
C GLN A 301 -3.29 -18.10 -6.21
N GLY A 302 -3.04 -17.14 -5.31
CA GLY A 302 -2.64 -17.42 -3.93
C GLY A 302 -1.25 -18.06 -3.81
N ARG A 303 -0.36 -17.84 -4.79
CA ARG A 303 1.02 -18.32 -4.81
C ARG A 303 2.02 -17.17 -4.67
N THR A 304 3.26 -17.50 -4.32
CA THR A 304 4.36 -16.54 -4.38
C THR A 304 4.81 -16.33 -5.83
N PRO A 305 5.23 -15.11 -6.21
CA PRO A 305 5.78 -14.85 -7.54
C PRO A 305 7.08 -15.62 -7.80
N ASN A 306 7.30 -16.06 -9.03
CA ASN A 306 8.53 -16.71 -9.48
C ASN A 306 9.29 -15.77 -10.43
N PHE A 307 10.44 -15.26 -10.00
CA PHE A 307 11.24 -14.29 -10.75
C PHE A 307 12.54 -14.85 -11.31
#